data_AF-A0A916VFF7-F1
#
_entry.id   AF-A0A916VFF7-F1
#
_cell.length_a   1.000
_cell.length_b   1.000
_cell.length_c   1.000
_cell.angle_alpha   90.00
_cell.angle_beta   90.00
_cell.angle_gamma   90.00
#
_symmetry.space_group_name_H-M   'P 1'
#
loop_
_entity.id
_entity.type
_entity.pdbx_description
1 polymer ?
#
loop_
_entity_poly.entity_id
_entity_poly.type
_entity_poly.pdbx_seq_one_letter_code
_entity_poly.pdbx_strand_id
1 'polypeptide(L)'
;MKRWLQMTAAALLILMLTTPAAAAEASFMKPEKQDGQAQEQGMRILELAEQYTPEQAAKWKEELAKRTVLREQLHKYKNSSKYRKKQEKMKQELKQKLDSGEMTQEDLKKMIQQKKKEFAEKHRAWKEEGSKLQQQLEQALAEQNEHEIAAALNAMLKRLQQSNQRMAEKLQSLDQNMKP
;
A
#
# COMPACT_ATOMS: atom_id res chain seq x y z
N MET A 1 11.52 -45.57 42.96
CA MET A 1 11.18 -45.55 41.52
C MET A 1 10.17 -44.43 41.26
N LYS A 2 10.18 -43.82 40.07
CA LYS A 2 9.39 -42.64 39.60
C LYS A 2 10.12 -41.28 39.66
N ARG A 3 11.22 -41.21 38.90
CA ARG A 3 11.51 -40.04 38.05
C ARG A 3 10.97 -40.37 36.66
N TRP A 4 10.58 -39.34 35.90
CA TRP A 4 10.04 -39.35 34.52
C TRP A 4 8.53 -39.29 34.36
N LEU A 5 8.02 -38.07 34.22
CA LEU A 5 6.92 -37.72 33.31
C LEU A 5 6.87 -36.17 33.17
N GLN A 6 7.92 -35.61 32.57
CA GLN A 6 7.94 -34.21 32.09
C GLN A 6 8.60 -34.12 30.71
N MET A 7 8.36 -35.11 29.85
CA MET A 7 8.70 -35.01 28.44
C MET A 7 7.53 -35.49 27.62
N THR A 8 6.61 -34.59 27.28
CA THR A 8 5.82 -34.57 26.03
C THR A 8 4.78 -33.44 26.10
N ALA A 9 5.19 -32.19 25.87
CA ALA A 9 4.28 -31.12 25.45
C ALA A 9 5.02 -30.04 24.63
N ALA A 10 6.07 -30.44 23.90
CA ALA A 10 6.89 -29.54 23.08
C ALA A 10 6.96 -29.98 21.61
N ALA A 11 5.92 -30.67 21.10
CA ALA A 11 5.91 -31.23 19.75
C ALA A 11 4.57 -31.03 19.01
N LEU A 12 3.81 -29.96 19.32
CA LEU A 12 2.54 -29.67 18.66
C LEU A 12 2.33 -28.16 18.48
N LEU A 13 3.24 -27.51 17.76
CA LEU A 13 2.95 -26.30 16.97
C LEU A 13 4.07 -25.92 15.99
N ILE A 14 4.88 -26.91 15.55
CA ILE A 14 5.62 -26.82 14.29
C ILE A 14 4.77 -27.50 13.21
N LEU A 15 3.54 -27.01 13.01
CA LEU A 15 2.69 -27.47 11.90
C LEU A 15 1.57 -26.47 11.56
N MET A 16 1.90 -25.17 11.60
CA MET A 16 1.16 -24.12 10.86
C MET A 16 2.13 -23.19 10.09
N LEU A 17 3.20 -23.78 9.56
CA LEU A 17 4.07 -23.17 8.54
C LEU A 17 4.34 -24.14 7.37
N THR A 18 3.43 -25.08 7.13
CA THR A 18 3.30 -25.71 5.80
C THR A 18 2.01 -25.20 5.19
N THR A 19 2.02 -23.95 4.75
CA THR A 19 1.22 -23.57 3.60
C THR A 19 1.53 -24.55 2.47
N PRO A 20 0.54 -25.15 1.79
CA PRO A 20 0.82 -25.79 0.51
C PRO A 20 1.46 -24.72 -0.38
N ALA A 21 2.51 -25.10 -1.11
CA ALA A 21 3.24 -24.21 -2.02
C ALA A 21 2.32 -23.43 -3.00
N ALA A 22 1.07 -23.88 -3.20
CA ALA A 22 0.02 -23.22 -3.96
C ALA A 22 -0.52 -21.90 -3.32
N ALA A 23 -0.41 -21.69 -2.01
CA ALA A 23 -0.88 -20.45 -1.36
C ALA A 23 0.19 -19.34 -1.31
N ALA A 24 1.47 -19.68 -1.53
CA ALA A 24 2.55 -18.70 -1.65
C ALA A 24 2.57 -18.00 -3.02
N GLU A 25 1.92 -18.58 -4.04
CA GLU A 25 1.77 -17.95 -5.36
C GLU A 25 0.68 -16.86 -5.39
N ALA A 26 -0.27 -16.88 -4.44
CA ALA A 26 -1.37 -15.90 -4.41
C ALA A 26 -0.95 -14.49 -3.94
N SER A 27 0.26 -14.31 -3.41
CA SER A 27 0.77 -13.00 -2.94
C SER A 27 1.95 -12.45 -3.74
N PHE A 28 2.41 -13.19 -4.76
CA PHE A 28 3.45 -12.77 -5.68
C PHE A 28 2.85 -12.44 -7.04
N MET A 29 1.84 -11.55 -7.08
CA MET A 29 1.58 -10.82 -8.32
C MET A 29 2.87 -10.07 -8.66
N LYS A 30 3.55 -10.53 -9.72
CA LYS A 30 4.71 -9.89 -10.33
C LYS A 30 4.42 -8.37 -10.43
N PRO A 31 5.29 -7.50 -9.89
CA PRO A 31 5.04 -6.05 -9.87
C PRO A 31 4.80 -5.47 -11.29
N GLU A 32 5.36 -6.11 -12.32
CA GLU A 32 5.15 -5.79 -13.74
C GLU A 32 3.67 -5.69 -14.16
N LYS A 33 2.80 -6.60 -13.70
CA LYS A 33 1.39 -6.62 -14.17
C LYS A 33 0.53 -5.52 -13.54
N GLN A 34 0.84 -5.10 -12.31
CA GLN A 34 0.08 -4.05 -11.62
C GLN A 34 0.47 -2.64 -12.09
N ASP A 35 1.74 -2.42 -12.42
CA ASP A 35 2.18 -1.13 -12.93
C ASP A 35 1.63 -0.86 -14.34
N GLY A 36 1.53 -1.88 -15.19
CA GLY A 36 0.94 -1.77 -16.53
C GLY A 36 -0.52 -1.29 -16.52
N GLN A 37 -1.38 -1.87 -15.67
CA GLN A 37 -2.79 -1.46 -15.57
C GLN A 37 -2.94 -0.03 -15.00
N ALA A 38 -2.12 0.34 -14.01
CA ALA A 38 -2.16 1.69 -13.45
C ALA A 38 -1.65 2.75 -14.44
N GLN A 39 -0.70 2.39 -15.29
CA GLN A 39 -0.17 3.26 -16.34
C GLN A 39 -1.18 3.41 -17.48
N GLU A 40 -1.84 2.31 -17.89
CA GLU A 40 -2.92 2.34 -18.89
C GLU A 40 -4.10 3.21 -18.44
N GLN A 41 -4.55 3.07 -17.19
CA GLN A 41 -5.60 3.94 -16.64
C GLN A 41 -5.18 5.41 -16.59
N GLY A 42 -3.90 5.69 -16.27
CA GLY A 42 -3.36 7.04 -16.28
C GLY A 42 -3.37 7.68 -17.66
N MET A 43 -3.03 6.90 -18.70
CA MET A 43 -3.09 7.36 -20.10
C MET A 43 -4.51 7.65 -20.55
N ARG A 44 -5.48 6.76 -20.25
CA ARG A 44 -6.89 6.98 -20.59
C ARG A 44 -7.47 8.25 -19.95
N ILE A 45 -7.14 8.51 -18.68
CA ILE A 45 -7.60 9.73 -17.99
C ILE A 45 -6.92 10.98 -18.58
N LEU A 46 -5.66 10.88 -18.99
CA LEU A 46 -4.95 11.98 -19.65
C LEU A 46 -5.58 12.32 -21.00
N GLU A 47 -5.94 11.32 -21.81
CA GLU A 47 -6.65 11.53 -23.09
C GLU A 47 -7.98 12.28 -22.87
N LEU A 48 -8.76 11.86 -21.88
CA LEU A 48 -9.99 12.57 -21.49
C LEU A 48 -9.70 14.00 -21.02
N ALA A 49 -8.63 14.21 -20.26
CA ALA A 49 -8.24 15.54 -19.80
C ALA A 49 -7.78 16.45 -20.95
N GLU A 50 -7.09 15.92 -21.95
CA GLU A 50 -6.72 16.66 -23.16
C GLU A 50 -7.94 17.08 -23.98
N GLN A 51 -8.99 16.25 -23.99
CA GLN A 51 -10.23 16.54 -24.70
C GLN A 51 -11.13 17.54 -23.95
N TYR A 52 -11.39 17.30 -22.66
CA TYR A 52 -12.43 18.01 -21.90
C TYR A 52 -11.90 19.09 -20.95
N THR A 53 -10.60 19.09 -20.63
CA THR A 53 -9.94 20.09 -19.77
C THR A 53 -8.54 20.46 -20.32
N PRO A 54 -8.42 20.88 -21.58
CA PRO A 54 -7.13 21.06 -22.25
C PRO A 54 -6.20 22.03 -21.51
N GLU A 55 -6.75 23.02 -20.81
CA GLU A 55 -6.01 23.98 -19.98
C GLU A 55 -5.31 23.34 -18.77
N GLN A 56 -5.74 22.14 -18.33
CA GLN A 56 -5.11 21.38 -17.24
C GLN A 56 -4.26 20.21 -17.73
N ALA A 57 -4.24 19.90 -19.04
CA ALA A 57 -3.53 18.74 -19.59
C ALA A 57 -2.04 18.72 -19.24
N ALA A 58 -1.39 19.90 -19.24
CA ALA A 58 0.01 20.02 -18.82
C ALA A 58 0.24 19.60 -17.36
N LYS A 59 -0.66 20.00 -16.44
CA LYS A 59 -0.57 19.61 -15.02
C LYS A 59 -0.84 18.13 -14.81
N TRP A 60 -1.76 17.56 -15.59
CA TRP A 60 -1.97 16.10 -15.58
C TRP A 60 -0.71 15.34 -15.95
N LYS A 61 -0.03 15.73 -17.03
CA LYS A 61 1.25 15.12 -17.45
C LYS A 61 2.31 15.24 -16.37
N GLU A 62 2.45 16.42 -15.77
CA GLU A 62 3.41 16.67 -14.69
C GLU A 62 3.14 15.76 -13.48
N GLU A 63 1.90 15.72 -12.98
CA GLU A 63 1.56 14.95 -11.79
C GLU A 63 1.58 13.44 -12.02
N LEU A 64 1.27 12.96 -13.22
CA LEU A 64 1.45 11.56 -13.59
C LEU A 64 2.93 11.18 -13.68
N ALA A 65 3.78 12.02 -14.28
CA ALA A 65 5.23 11.79 -14.31
C ALA A 65 5.82 11.77 -12.89
N LYS A 66 5.43 12.74 -12.06
CA LYS A 66 5.81 12.80 -10.64
C LYS A 66 5.38 11.54 -9.89
N ARG A 67 4.16 11.04 -10.14
CA ARG A 67 3.67 9.78 -9.55
C ARG A 67 4.58 8.60 -9.87
N THR A 68 5.02 8.48 -11.12
CA THR A 68 5.91 7.41 -11.57
C THR A 68 7.25 7.46 -10.82
N VAL A 69 7.88 8.64 -10.76
CA VAL A 69 9.15 8.83 -10.03
C VAL A 69 8.99 8.46 -8.55
N LEU A 70 7.93 8.94 -7.89
CA LEU A 70 7.68 8.64 -6.47
C LEU A 70 7.44 7.14 -6.23
N ARG A 71 6.73 6.45 -7.13
CA ARG A 71 6.53 4.99 -7.06
C ARG A 71 7.85 4.25 -7.18
N GLU A 72 8.70 4.63 -8.13
CA GLU A 72 10.02 4.02 -8.31
C GLU A 72 10.93 4.24 -7.09
N GLN A 73 10.97 5.46 -6.54
CA GLN A 73 11.73 5.75 -5.32
C GLN A 73 11.25 4.89 -4.15
N LEU A 74 9.93 4.76 -3.98
CA LEU A 74 9.35 3.91 -2.93
C LEU A 74 9.66 2.43 -3.16
N HIS A 75 9.65 1.96 -4.41
CA HIS A 75 10.02 0.60 -4.76
C HIS A 75 11.49 0.31 -4.46
N LYS A 76 12.40 1.19 -4.89
CA LYS A 76 13.84 1.12 -4.59
C LYS A 76 14.08 1.11 -3.08
N TYR A 77 13.40 1.96 -2.33
CA TYR A 77 13.48 2.00 -0.87
C TYR A 77 13.09 0.67 -0.23
N LYS A 78 11.92 0.11 -0.60
CA LYS A 78 11.44 -1.18 -0.07
C LYS A 78 12.37 -2.35 -0.39
N ASN A 79 13.08 -2.27 -1.52
CA ASN A 79 14.05 -3.28 -1.91
C ASN A 79 15.45 -3.05 -1.35
N SER A 80 15.70 -1.91 -0.70
CA SER A 80 17.00 -1.60 -0.12
C SER A 80 17.36 -2.56 1.02
N SER A 81 18.65 -2.87 1.14
CA SER A 81 19.18 -3.68 2.25
C SER A 81 18.90 -3.05 3.61
N LYS A 82 18.93 -1.71 3.71
CA LYS A 82 18.61 -0.95 4.92
C LYS A 82 17.17 -1.21 5.37
N TYR A 83 16.19 -1.17 4.45
CA TYR A 83 14.80 -1.47 4.79
C TYR A 83 14.63 -2.90 5.29
N ARG A 84 15.23 -3.88 4.59
CA ARG A 84 15.20 -5.29 5.01
C ARG A 84 15.80 -5.49 6.40
N LYS A 85 16.98 -4.91 6.67
CA LYS A 85 17.62 -4.97 8.00
C LYS A 85 16.74 -4.36 9.09
N LYS A 86 16.08 -3.23 8.82
CA LYS A 86 15.17 -2.60 9.78
C LYS A 86 13.96 -3.49 10.10
N GLN A 87 13.37 -4.13 9.07
CA GLN A 87 12.26 -5.07 9.25
C GLN A 87 12.69 -6.31 10.05
N GLU A 88 13.86 -6.88 9.74
CA GLU A 88 14.40 -8.01 10.49
C GLU A 88 14.70 -7.64 11.94
N LYS A 89 15.29 -6.46 12.19
CA LYS A 89 15.54 -5.97 13.56
C LYS A 89 14.23 -5.84 14.35
N MET A 90 13.20 -5.21 13.78
CA MET A 90 11.89 -5.11 14.43
C MET A 90 11.28 -6.48 14.73
N LYS A 91 11.42 -7.44 13.81
CA LYS A 91 10.93 -8.81 14.00
C LYS A 91 11.67 -9.52 15.13
N GLN A 92 12.99 -9.34 15.21
CA GLN A 92 13.81 -9.88 16.29
C GLN A 92 13.45 -9.26 17.65
N GLU A 93 13.27 -7.94 17.71
CA GLU A 93 12.84 -7.24 18.92
C GLU A 93 11.47 -7.74 19.42
N LEU A 94 10.50 -7.93 18.52
CA LEU A 94 9.20 -8.49 18.87
C LEU A 94 9.31 -9.94 19.36
N LYS A 95 10.18 -10.74 18.74
CA LYS A 95 10.43 -12.11 19.18
C LYS A 95 11.06 -12.13 20.58
N GLN A 96 12.05 -11.29 20.84
CA GLN A 96 12.68 -11.19 22.16
C GLN A 96 11.69 -10.79 23.24
N LYS A 97 10.75 -9.88 22.95
CA LYS A 97 9.68 -9.51 23.88
C LYS A 97 8.71 -10.65 24.19
N LEU A 98 8.45 -11.53 23.23
CA LEU A 98 7.68 -12.76 23.47
C LEU A 98 8.48 -13.76 24.32
N ASP A 99 9.74 -13.98 23.97
CA ASP A 99 10.61 -14.97 24.62
C ASP A 99 10.94 -14.57 26.08
N SER A 100 11.04 -13.26 26.36
CA SER A 100 11.25 -12.71 27.71
C SER A 100 9.97 -12.62 28.56
N GLY A 101 8.80 -12.83 27.95
CA GLY A 101 7.51 -12.67 28.63
C GLY A 101 7.05 -11.23 28.83
N GLU A 102 7.78 -10.23 28.31
CA GLU A 102 7.35 -8.81 28.31
C GLU A 102 6.08 -8.58 27.50
N MET A 103 5.78 -9.47 26.54
CA MET A 103 4.60 -9.43 25.70
C MET A 103 4.04 -10.85 25.55
N THR A 104 2.72 -11.02 25.64
CA THR A 104 2.10 -12.31 25.34
C THR A 104 1.78 -12.45 23.85
N GLN A 105 1.52 -13.68 23.39
CA GLN A 105 1.03 -13.90 22.03
C GLN A 105 -0.31 -13.20 21.77
N GLU A 106 -1.17 -13.09 22.80
CA GLU A 106 -2.44 -12.38 22.69
C GLU A 106 -2.25 -10.88 22.51
N ASP A 107 -1.29 -10.28 23.22
CA ASP A 107 -0.95 -8.86 23.09
C ASP A 107 -0.40 -8.54 21.71
N LEU A 108 0.48 -9.40 21.17
CA LEU A 108 0.96 -9.28 19.80
C LEU A 108 -0.19 -9.36 18.80
N LYS A 109 -1.11 -10.32 18.97
CA LYS A 109 -2.27 -10.49 18.11
C LYS A 109 -3.17 -9.24 18.15
N LYS A 110 -3.46 -8.71 19.34
CA LYS A 110 -4.23 -7.47 19.53
C LYS A 110 -3.53 -6.28 18.86
N MET A 111 -2.21 -6.13 19.03
CA MET A 111 -1.44 -5.06 18.37
C MET A 111 -1.55 -5.15 16.83
N ILE A 112 -1.41 -6.35 16.26
CA ILE A 112 -1.52 -6.55 14.80
C ILE A 112 -2.94 -6.23 14.32
N GLN A 113 -3.97 -6.70 15.04
CA GLN A 113 -5.37 -6.41 14.69
C GLN A 113 -5.67 -4.91 14.76
N GLN A 114 -5.18 -4.23 15.79
CA GLN A 114 -5.35 -2.79 15.95
C GLN A 114 -4.69 -2.03 14.80
N LYS A 115 -3.43 -2.35 14.44
CA LYS A 115 -2.74 -1.76 13.29
C LYS A 115 -3.47 -2.00 11.97
N LYS A 116 -4.03 -3.21 11.77
CA LYS A 116 -4.84 -3.52 10.59
C LYS A 116 -6.11 -2.67 10.55
N LYS A 117 -6.79 -2.49 11.67
CA LYS A 117 -8.00 -1.68 11.78
C LYS A 117 -7.72 -0.21 11.48
N GLU A 118 -6.71 0.37 12.12
CA GLU A 118 -6.28 1.76 11.87
C GLU A 118 -5.89 1.98 10.40
N PHE A 119 -5.19 1.01 9.80
CA PHE A 119 -4.85 1.05 8.38
C PHE A 119 -6.11 1.00 7.51
N ALA A 120 -7.03 0.08 7.79
CA ALA A 120 -8.26 -0.07 7.04
C ALA A 120 -9.13 1.20 7.12
N GLU A 121 -9.29 1.79 8.31
CA GLU A 121 -10.05 3.02 8.51
C GLU A 121 -9.46 4.20 7.72
N LYS A 122 -8.13 4.41 7.79
CA LYS A 122 -7.46 5.47 7.02
C LYS A 122 -7.53 5.25 5.52
N HIS A 123 -7.47 4.01 5.05
CA HIS A 123 -7.52 3.68 3.63
C HIS A 123 -8.93 3.68 3.04
N ARG A 124 -9.95 3.39 3.85
CA ARG A 124 -11.33 3.22 3.39
C ARG A 124 -11.88 4.51 2.79
N ALA A 125 -11.84 5.62 3.53
CA ALA A 125 -12.36 6.90 3.05
C ALA A 125 -11.67 7.35 1.75
N TRP A 126 -10.35 7.21 1.68
CA TRP A 126 -9.58 7.57 0.49
C TRP A 126 -9.90 6.70 -0.74
N LYS A 127 -10.19 5.42 -0.52
CA LYS A 127 -10.61 4.48 -1.57
C LYS A 127 -12.04 4.77 -2.03
N GLU A 128 -12.95 4.99 -1.10
CA GLU A 128 -14.35 5.32 -1.38
C GLU A 128 -14.46 6.63 -2.17
N GLU A 129 -13.74 7.67 -1.76
CA GLU A 129 -13.67 8.95 -2.50
C GLU A 129 -13.16 8.76 -3.93
N GLY A 130 -12.08 7.97 -4.10
CA GLY A 130 -11.55 7.67 -5.43
C GLY A 130 -12.54 6.89 -6.31
N SER A 131 -13.24 5.93 -5.72
CA SER A 131 -14.28 5.15 -6.41
C SER A 131 -15.47 6.02 -6.82
N LYS A 132 -15.88 6.96 -5.96
CA LYS A 132 -16.97 7.89 -6.25
C LYS A 132 -16.61 8.81 -7.41
N LEU A 133 -15.41 9.38 -7.42
CA LEU A 133 -14.95 10.23 -8.53
C LEU A 133 -14.91 9.47 -9.86
N GLN A 134 -14.45 8.21 -9.84
CA GLN A 134 -14.46 7.35 -11.02
C GLN A 134 -15.87 7.10 -11.54
N GLN A 135 -16.82 6.78 -10.65
CA GLN A 135 -18.23 6.59 -11.02
C GLN A 135 -18.86 7.87 -11.56
N GLN A 136 -18.56 9.03 -10.97
CA GLN A 136 -19.05 10.32 -11.46
C GLN A 136 -18.53 10.61 -12.88
N LEU A 137 -17.25 10.33 -13.15
CA LEU A 137 -16.70 10.47 -14.49
C LEU A 137 -17.37 9.52 -15.49
N GLU A 138 -17.55 8.25 -15.12
CA GLU A 138 -18.20 7.24 -15.98
C GLU A 138 -19.65 7.62 -16.30
N GLN A 139 -20.40 8.11 -15.32
CA GLN A 139 -21.77 8.59 -15.51
C GLN A 139 -21.80 9.83 -16.41
N ALA A 140 -20.96 10.82 -16.15
CA ALA A 140 -20.90 12.04 -16.96
C ALA A 140 -20.52 11.76 -18.42
N LEU A 141 -19.63 10.77 -18.66
CA LEU A 141 -19.28 10.30 -20.00
C LEU A 141 -20.48 9.62 -20.68
N ALA A 142 -21.23 8.79 -19.96
CA ALA A 142 -22.42 8.12 -20.51
C ALA A 142 -23.53 9.13 -20.87
N GLU A 143 -23.68 10.17 -20.07
CA GLU A 143 -24.64 11.26 -20.28
C GLU A 143 -24.13 12.34 -21.24
N GLN A 144 -22.86 12.25 -21.69
CA GLN A 144 -22.17 13.24 -22.53
C GLN A 144 -22.20 14.65 -21.95
N ASN A 145 -22.21 14.77 -20.62
CA ASN A 145 -22.27 16.03 -19.91
C ASN A 145 -20.86 16.60 -19.74
N GLU A 146 -20.41 17.41 -20.71
CA GLU A 146 -19.05 17.97 -20.74
C GLU A 146 -18.67 18.74 -19.47
N HIS A 147 -19.62 19.46 -18.88
CA HIS A 147 -19.38 20.22 -17.64
C HIS A 147 -19.09 19.28 -16.46
N GLU A 148 -19.83 18.18 -16.34
CA GLU A 148 -19.60 17.20 -15.28
C GLU A 148 -18.35 16.36 -15.52
N ILE A 149 -18.02 16.04 -16.77
CA ILE A 149 -16.75 15.39 -17.14
C ILE A 149 -15.59 16.27 -16.69
N ALA A 150 -15.60 17.56 -17.05
CA ALA A 150 -14.57 18.51 -16.66
C ALA A 150 -14.45 18.66 -15.14
N ALA A 151 -15.59 18.73 -14.42
CA ALA A 151 -15.61 18.82 -12.96
C ALA A 151 -15.01 17.57 -12.30
N ALA A 152 -15.36 16.37 -12.78
CA ALA A 152 -14.83 15.11 -12.28
C ALA A 152 -13.31 15.00 -12.52
N LEU A 153 -12.85 15.32 -13.74
CA LEU A 153 -11.42 15.33 -14.09
C LEU A 153 -10.64 16.31 -13.18
N ASN A 154 -11.13 17.53 -12.98
CA ASN A 154 -10.49 18.49 -12.09
C ASN A 154 -10.39 18.00 -10.64
N ALA A 155 -11.45 17.35 -10.13
CA ALA A 155 -11.43 16.74 -8.80
C ALA A 155 -10.43 15.57 -8.70
N MET A 156 -10.34 14.73 -9.74
CA MET A 156 -9.36 13.66 -9.82
C MET A 156 -7.92 14.19 -9.85
N LEU A 157 -7.65 15.26 -10.58
CA LEU A 157 -6.32 15.92 -10.61
C LEU A 157 -5.93 16.42 -9.22
N LYS A 158 -6.83 17.12 -8.52
CA LYS A 158 -6.59 17.60 -7.16
C LYS A 158 -6.26 16.45 -6.21
N ARG A 159 -6.99 15.33 -6.34
CA ARG A 159 -6.73 14.13 -5.55
C ARG A 159 -5.39 13.48 -5.89
N LEU A 160 -4.99 13.46 -7.17
CA LEU A 160 -3.68 12.98 -7.60
C LEU A 160 -2.55 13.79 -6.96
N GLN A 161 -2.65 15.13 -7.01
CA GLN A 161 -1.70 16.05 -6.37
C GLN A 161 -1.55 15.77 -4.87
N GLN A 162 -2.67 15.67 -4.15
CA GLN A 162 -2.67 15.33 -2.71
C GLN A 162 -2.03 13.97 -2.45
N SER A 163 -2.30 12.97 -3.31
CA SER A 163 -1.70 11.64 -3.18
C SER A 163 -0.20 11.68 -3.39
N ASN A 164 0.28 12.46 -4.37
CA ASN A 164 1.70 12.64 -4.65
C ASN A 164 2.41 13.36 -3.51
N GLN A 165 1.80 14.40 -2.95
CA GLN A 165 2.34 15.10 -1.79
C GLN A 165 2.52 14.15 -0.59
N ARG A 166 1.49 13.39 -0.21
CA ARG A 166 1.58 12.41 0.89
C ARG A 166 2.66 11.34 0.63
N MET A 167 2.85 10.95 -0.62
CA MET A 167 3.89 9.98 -0.99
C MET A 167 5.30 10.59 -0.87
N ALA A 168 5.48 11.84 -1.29
CA ALA A 168 6.72 12.57 -1.14
C ALA A 168 7.09 12.78 0.34
N GLU A 169 6.14 13.22 1.17
CA GLU A 169 6.33 13.37 2.63
C GLU A 169 6.73 12.03 3.27
N LYS A 170 6.08 10.93 2.85
CA LYS A 170 6.45 9.60 3.32
C LYS A 170 7.88 9.26 2.93
N LEU A 171 8.28 9.46 1.67
CA LEU A 171 9.65 9.21 1.22
C LEU A 171 10.67 10.06 1.98
N GLN A 172 10.37 11.33 2.24
CA GLN A 172 11.22 12.21 3.04
C GLN A 172 11.37 11.70 4.49
N SER A 173 10.28 11.29 5.12
CA SER A 173 10.35 10.71 6.47
C SER A 173 11.15 9.40 6.50
N LEU A 174 11.07 8.61 5.42
CA LEU A 174 11.84 7.37 5.29
C LEU A 174 13.34 7.67 5.09
N ASP A 175 13.69 8.72 4.34
CA ASP A 175 15.07 9.14 4.11
C ASP A 175 15.71 9.79 5.34
N GLN A 176 14.98 10.62 6.09
CA GLN A 176 15.45 11.18 7.37
C GLN A 176 15.72 10.09 8.42
N ASN A 177 14.90 9.04 8.45
CA ASN A 177 15.12 7.86 9.28
C ASN A 177 16.26 6.94 8.75
N MET A 178 16.97 7.33 7.69
CA MET A 178 18.09 6.61 7.08
C MET A 178 19.44 7.35 7.17
N LYS A 179 19.47 8.57 7.73
CA LYS A 179 20.72 9.22 8.12
C LYS A 179 21.29 8.48 9.36
N PRO A 180 22.60 8.15 9.34
CA PRO A 180 23.25 7.38 10.40
C PRO A 180 23.22 8.09 11.75
#